data_AF-A0A1L3I1J0-F1
#
_entry.id   AF-A0A1L3I1J0-F1
#
_cell.length_a   1.000
_cell.length_b   1.000
_cell.length_c   1.000
_cell.angle_alpha   90.00
_cell.angle_beta   90.00
_cell.angle_gamma   90.00
#
_symmetry.space_group_name_H-M   'P 1'
#
loop_
_entity.id
_entity.type
_entity.pdbx_description
1 polymer ?
#
loop_
_entity_poly.entity_id
_entity_poly.type
_entity_poly.pdbx_seq_one_letter_code
_entity_poly.pdbx_strand_id
1 'polypeptide(L)'
;MKRLIEAGLMFGNLFHVASPALVERYNRALKHLTGKTTALTDFHVDISGYSPEIGDELGDDHYLNHAGVNRQFILLSTEQKRCPLLNVKFSTSRDILRRFIAANESQLFALTATDAVAGELVNSVFEVATPAQLFDIRQVRVEADTTKGTLRQADQLAKLVDRFKSEEDGWFDDALIAEMIATAEKTGDVTRNPVRLKHEVFEQQNFWTAHFGGLYVFQDVEHPALIASGEKPEGVPLDRVFDRTQGNSVAKFLELNGLVEPIIRARGVDGAAILRQKMGFLAISVLADKGMDLSGLSRSDLRRMAARHASELPAEFEGMAAMVRWAESGGKWPRIKSDHPAYFYCLRATNTPNRDLVNMLLAELTPLDFRQLFICHKEAFYHQYRNWPEAKKDHVVAFLAREYAMDKAGARAALFGHEPDMSGRSTGAQDRPKQRRTDSLVERVGPWGAVSSRSGNRGRR
;
A
#
# COMPACT_ATOMS: atom_id res chain seq x y z
N MET A 1 16.71 -3.35 12.29
CA MET A 1 15.25 -3.62 12.17
C MET A 1 14.49 -3.36 13.47
N LYS A 2 14.94 -3.87 14.63
CA LYS A 2 14.32 -3.71 15.96
C LYS A 2 13.59 -2.38 16.23
N ARG A 3 14.25 -1.23 15.98
CA ARG A 3 13.67 0.12 16.14
C ARG A 3 12.34 0.35 15.40
N LEU A 4 12.20 -0.19 14.18
CA LEU A 4 10.95 -0.06 13.41
C LEU A 4 9.82 -0.88 14.04
N ILE A 5 10.14 -2.04 14.60
CA ILE A 5 9.18 -2.92 15.28
C ILE A 5 8.71 -2.26 16.57
N GLU A 6 9.64 -1.79 17.40
CA GLU A 6 9.35 -1.10 18.66
C GLU A 6 8.51 0.17 18.45
N ALA A 7 8.72 0.87 17.33
CA ALA A 7 7.94 2.04 16.95
C ALA A 7 6.61 1.73 16.23
N GLY A 8 6.26 0.45 16.02
CA GLY A 8 5.06 0.04 15.29
C GLY A 8 5.07 0.36 13.78
N LEU A 9 6.24 0.69 13.23
CA LEU A 9 6.46 1.03 11.82
C LEU A 9 6.69 -0.23 10.95
N MET A 10 6.95 -1.37 11.58
CA MET A 10 7.01 -2.70 10.98
C MET A 10 6.14 -3.64 11.81
N PHE A 11 5.38 -4.52 11.14
CA PHE A 11 4.41 -5.43 11.78
C PHE A 11 3.32 -4.73 12.63
N GLY A 12 3.18 -3.41 12.52
CA GLY A 12 2.08 -2.67 13.13
C GLY A 12 0.75 -2.96 12.44
N ASN A 13 -0.34 -2.92 13.22
CA ASN A 13 -1.72 -3.08 12.75
C ASN A 13 -2.04 -4.47 12.15
N LEU A 14 -1.33 -5.51 12.57
CA LEU A 14 -1.70 -6.89 12.30
C LEU A 14 -2.87 -7.32 13.19
N PHE A 15 -3.60 -8.35 12.76
CA PHE A 15 -4.72 -8.92 13.50
C PHE A 15 -4.21 -9.93 14.52
N HIS A 16 -4.50 -9.70 15.80
CA HIS A 16 -4.04 -10.54 16.91
C HIS A 16 -4.91 -11.79 17.07
N VAL A 17 -4.28 -12.96 17.09
CA VAL A 17 -4.92 -14.28 17.16
C VAL A 17 -4.52 -14.95 18.47
N ALA A 18 -5.26 -14.65 19.54
CA ALA A 18 -4.93 -15.13 20.89
C ALA A 18 -5.93 -16.13 21.51
N SER A 19 -7.13 -16.26 20.94
CA SER A 19 -8.13 -17.18 21.51
C SER A 19 -7.91 -18.61 21.00
N PRO A 20 -8.05 -19.65 21.86
CA PRO A 20 -7.90 -21.05 21.44
C PRO A 20 -8.77 -21.42 20.23
N ALA A 21 -10.00 -20.89 20.16
CA ALA A 21 -10.91 -21.13 19.04
C ALA A 21 -10.40 -20.53 17.72
N LEU A 22 -9.80 -19.34 17.75
CA LEU A 22 -9.23 -18.72 16.54
C LEU A 22 -7.94 -19.43 16.10
N VAL A 23 -7.09 -19.84 17.05
CA VAL A 23 -5.90 -20.64 16.77
C VAL A 23 -6.28 -21.97 16.12
N GLU A 24 -7.31 -22.65 16.64
CA GLU A 24 -7.79 -23.90 16.06
C GLU A 24 -8.36 -23.70 14.64
N ARG A 25 -9.18 -22.66 14.42
CA ARG A 25 -9.69 -22.28 13.09
C ARG A 25 -8.56 -22.01 12.10
N TYR A 26 -7.56 -21.24 12.54
CA TYR A 26 -6.38 -20.95 11.74
C TYR A 26 -5.62 -22.22 11.38
N ASN A 27 -5.36 -23.09 12.36
CA ASN A 27 -4.66 -24.36 12.13
C ASN A 27 -5.41 -25.29 11.17
N ARG A 28 -6.76 -25.34 11.22
CA ARG A 28 -7.54 -26.09 10.22
C ARG A 28 -7.36 -25.53 8.82
N ALA A 29 -7.40 -24.21 8.66
CA ALA A 29 -7.18 -23.56 7.37
C ALA A 29 -5.73 -23.72 6.87
N LEU A 30 -4.75 -23.53 7.74
CA LEU A 30 -3.34 -23.72 7.42
C LEU A 30 -3.06 -25.15 6.98
N LYS A 31 -3.60 -26.14 7.69
CA LYS A 31 -3.47 -27.56 7.31
C LYS A 31 -4.16 -27.87 6.00
N HIS A 32 -5.33 -27.28 5.76
CA HIS A 32 -6.05 -27.43 4.49
C HIS A 32 -5.25 -26.89 3.30
N LEU A 33 -4.64 -25.71 3.45
CA LEU A 33 -3.91 -25.04 2.37
C LEU A 33 -2.49 -25.57 2.15
N THR A 34 -1.80 -25.93 3.23
CA THR A 34 -0.34 -26.17 3.23
C THR A 34 0.07 -27.54 3.75
N GLY A 35 -0.85 -28.28 4.39
CA GLY A 35 -0.55 -29.50 5.12
C GLY A 35 0.15 -29.29 6.48
N LYS A 36 0.52 -28.05 6.82
CA LYS A 36 1.24 -27.70 8.06
C LYS A 36 0.28 -27.19 9.15
N THR A 37 0.76 -27.15 10.39
CA THR A 37 0.10 -26.51 11.55
C THR A 37 1.14 -25.78 12.38
N THR A 38 0.72 -24.74 13.10
CA THR A 38 1.53 -24.05 14.11
C THR A 38 1.27 -24.61 15.51
N ALA A 39 2.30 -24.65 16.36
CA ALA A 39 2.16 -24.92 17.79
C ALA A 39 1.97 -23.64 18.62
N LEU A 40 2.06 -22.45 18.00
CA LEU A 40 1.86 -21.17 18.67
C LEU A 40 0.42 -21.05 19.18
N THR A 41 0.29 -20.57 20.42
CA THR A 41 -1.00 -20.29 21.06
C THR A 41 -1.42 -18.84 20.90
N ASP A 42 -0.51 -17.98 20.43
CA ASP A 42 -0.73 -16.57 20.18
C ASP A 42 0.19 -16.08 19.04
N PHE A 43 -0.35 -15.33 18.07
CA PHE A 43 0.39 -14.78 16.93
C PHE A 43 -0.39 -13.65 16.24
N HIS A 44 0.24 -12.96 15.30
CA HIS A 44 -0.39 -11.88 14.53
C HIS A 44 -0.43 -12.20 13.04
N VAL A 45 -1.54 -11.90 12.38
CA VAL A 45 -1.71 -12.14 10.94
C VAL A 45 -1.97 -10.85 10.16
N ASP A 46 -1.54 -10.83 8.91
CA ASP A 46 -1.77 -9.73 7.98
C ASP A 46 -3.14 -9.85 7.27
N ILE A 47 -3.41 -8.99 6.26
CA ILE A 47 -4.67 -9.03 5.51
C ILE A 47 -4.94 -10.37 4.81
N SER A 48 -3.88 -11.08 4.41
CA SER A 48 -3.98 -12.41 3.80
C SER A 48 -4.01 -13.53 4.84
N GLY A 49 -3.83 -13.24 6.13
CA GLY A 49 -3.68 -14.29 7.13
C GLY A 49 -2.24 -14.76 7.34
N TYR A 50 -1.26 -14.17 6.65
CA TYR A 50 0.15 -14.50 6.88
C TYR A 50 0.62 -13.93 8.21
N SER A 51 1.20 -14.79 9.06
CA SER A 51 1.92 -14.45 10.28
C SER A 51 3.43 -14.58 10.10
N PRO A 52 4.23 -13.54 10.43
CA PRO A 52 5.69 -13.66 10.49
C PRO A 52 6.16 -14.62 11.60
N GLU A 53 5.46 -14.69 12.74
CA GLU A 53 5.82 -15.62 13.82
C GLU A 53 5.70 -17.09 13.40
N ILE A 54 4.66 -17.42 12.63
CA ILE A 54 4.49 -18.75 12.05
C ILE A 54 5.49 -19.00 10.91
N GLY A 55 5.82 -17.97 10.13
CA GLY A 55 6.88 -18.04 9.13
C GLY A 55 8.23 -18.43 9.74
N ASP A 56 8.57 -17.79 10.87
CA ASP A 56 9.76 -18.10 11.66
C ASP A 56 9.72 -19.52 12.24
N GLU A 57 8.58 -19.96 12.82
CA GLU A 57 8.41 -21.32 13.36
C GLU A 57 8.58 -22.40 12.28
N LEU A 58 8.00 -22.18 11.10
CA LEU A 58 8.04 -23.13 9.99
C LEU A 58 9.32 -23.03 9.15
N GLY A 59 10.15 -22.00 9.36
CA GLY A 59 11.31 -21.68 8.54
C GLY A 59 10.94 -21.34 7.09
N ASP A 60 9.77 -20.74 6.87
CA ASP A 60 9.19 -20.53 5.55
C ASP A 60 8.37 -19.23 5.51
N ASP A 61 8.98 -18.10 5.13
CA ASP A 61 8.30 -16.80 4.99
C ASP A 61 7.24 -16.73 3.87
N HIS A 62 7.08 -17.82 3.10
CA HIS A 62 6.21 -17.89 1.93
C HIS A 62 5.17 -19.01 2.04
N TYR A 63 4.87 -19.50 3.26
CA TYR A 63 3.95 -20.64 3.44
C TYR A 63 2.53 -20.40 2.90
N LEU A 64 2.08 -19.15 2.75
CA LEU A 64 0.81 -18.78 2.06
C LEU A 64 1.02 -18.16 0.67
N ASN A 65 2.22 -18.17 0.12
CA ASN A 65 2.48 -17.60 -1.20
C ASN A 65 3.57 -18.40 -1.92
N HIS A 66 3.26 -19.66 -2.19
CA HIS A 66 4.16 -20.57 -2.88
C HIS A 66 4.61 -19.99 -4.23
N ALA A 67 5.92 -20.05 -4.51
CA ALA A 67 6.58 -19.43 -5.66
C ALA A 67 6.34 -17.91 -5.84
N GLY A 68 5.61 -17.25 -4.93
CA GLY A 68 5.30 -15.83 -5.01
C GLY A 68 4.27 -15.44 -6.07
N VAL A 69 3.48 -16.38 -6.61
CA VAL A 69 2.56 -16.13 -7.74
C VAL A 69 1.09 -16.23 -7.32
N ASN A 70 0.68 -17.36 -6.74
CA ASN A 70 -0.69 -17.59 -6.29
C ASN A 70 -0.75 -17.47 -4.78
N ARG A 71 -1.04 -16.25 -4.31
CA ARG A 71 -1.14 -15.98 -2.88
C ARG A 71 -2.41 -16.62 -2.32
N GLN A 72 -2.21 -17.58 -1.43
CA GLN A 72 -3.26 -18.12 -0.58
C GLN A 72 -3.58 -17.14 0.55
N PHE A 73 -4.76 -17.28 1.13
CA PHE A 73 -5.18 -16.48 2.27
C PHE A 73 -6.04 -17.25 3.26
N ILE A 74 -5.99 -16.81 4.53
CA ILE A 74 -6.80 -17.27 5.64
C ILE A 74 -7.47 -16.05 6.29
N LEU A 75 -8.80 -16.02 6.26
CA LEU A 75 -9.61 -15.00 6.93
C LEU A 75 -10.27 -15.60 8.17
N LEU A 76 -9.90 -15.05 9.31
CA LEU A 76 -10.50 -15.29 10.63
C LEU A 76 -11.50 -14.20 11.01
N SER A 77 -11.41 -13.01 10.39
CA SER A 77 -12.29 -11.87 10.67
C SER A 77 -12.28 -10.88 9.52
N THR A 78 -13.39 -10.14 9.35
CA THR A 78 -13.47 -9.02 8.40
C THR A 78 -12.60 -7.83 8.82
N GLU A 79 -12.18 -7.75 10.09
CA GLU A 79 -11.25 -6.71 10.58
C GLU A 79 -9.86 -6.80 9.92
N GLN A 80 -9.48 -7.97 9.39
CA GLN A 80 -8.24 -8.14 8.63
C GLN A 80 -8.14 -7.19 7.43
N LYS A 81 -9.27 -6.64 6.91
CA LYS A 81 -9.28 -5.64 5.83
C LYS A 81 -8.45 -4.38 6.15
N ARG A 82 -8.22 -4.10 7.44
CA ARG A 82 -7.43 -2.95 7.91
C ARG A 82 -5.93 -3.27 8.00
N CYS A 83 -5.56 -4.54 8.03
CA CYS A 83 -4.17 -4.98 8.18
C CYS A 83 -3.32 -4.62 6.96
N PRO A 84 -1.99 -4.47 7.13
CA PRO A 84 -1.07 -4.42 6.00
C PRO A 84 -1.05 -5.77 5.28
N LEU A 85 -0.42 -5.79 4.09
CA LEU A 85 0.03 -7.02 3.44
C LEU A 85 1.55 -7.08 3.58
N LEU A 86 2.07 -8.19 4.09
CA LEU A 86 3.49 -8.46 4.24
C LEU A 86 4.02 -9.25 3.02
N ASN A 87 5.34 -9.26 2.86
CA ASN A 87 6.06 -10.00 1.81
C ASN A 87 5.44 -9.81 0.43
N VAL A 88 5.19 -8.55 0.04
CA VAL A 88 4.42 -8.22 -1.17
C VAL A 88 5.18 -8.69 -2.42
N LYS A 89 4.55 -9.57 -3.22
CA LYS A 89 5.08 -9.99 -4.53
C LYS A 89 4.41 -9.30 -5.71
N PHE A 90 3.16 -8.86 -5.54
CA PHE A 90 2.42 -8.05 -6.52
C PHE A 90 1.75 -6.87 -5.81
N SER A 91 1.84 -5.67 -6.39
CA SER A 91 1.27 -4.45 -5.80
C SER A 91 -0.27 -4.46 -5.72
N THR A 92 -0.93 -5.27 -6.55
CA THR A 92 -2.39 -5.39 -6.64
C THR A 92 -3.00 -6.26 -5.54
N SER A 93 -2.26 -7.24 -5.00
CA SER A 93 -2.81 -8.27 -4.10
C SER A 93 -3.51 -7.70 -2.87
N ARG A 94 -2.97 -6.62 -2.28
CA ARG A 94 -3.58 -6.00 -1.09
C ARG A 94 -4.93 -5.37 -1.41
N ASP A 95 -5.03 -4.67 -2.54
CA ASP A 95 -6.30 -4.01 -2.91
C ASP A 95 -7.36 -5.03 -3.29
N ILE A 96 -6.96 -6.08 -4.01
CA ILE A 96 -7.82 -7.25 -4.34
C ILE A 96 -8.42 -7.84 -3.06
N LEU A 97 -7.59 -8.19 -2.07
CA LEU A 97 -8.06 -8.77 -0.80
C LEU A 97 -8.97 -7.79 -0.03
N ARG A 98 -8.60 -6.50 0.01
CA ARG A 98 -9.41 -5.48 0.69
C ARG A 98 -10.79 -5.31 0.06
N ARG A 99 -10.85 -5.25 -1.28
CA ARG A 99 -12.10 -5.13 -2.03
C ARG A 99 -12.96 -6.38 -1.88
N PHE A 100 -12.36 -7.55 -1.98
CA PHE A 100 -13.03 -8.82 -1.74
C PHE A 100 -13.67 -8.89 -0.34
N ILE A 101 -12.93 -8.51 0.72
CA ILE A 101 -13.47 -8.49 2.09
C ILE A 101 -14.60 -7.47 2.21
N ALA A 102 -14.45 -6.27 1.64
CA ALA A 102 -15.47 -5.22 1.70
C ALA A 102 -16.75 -5.59 0.93
N ALA A 103 -16.62 -6.18 -0.25
CA ALA A 103 -17.76 -6.57 -1.09
C ALA A 103 -18.59 -7.72 -0.50
N ASN A 104 -17.96 -8.53 0.36
CA ASN A 104 -18.53 -9.73 0.98
C ASN A 104 -18.61 -9.62 2.51
N GLU A 105 -18.59 -8.41 3.08
CA GLU A 105 -18.42 -8.19 4.52
C GLU A 105 -19.46 -8.94 5.36
N SER A 106 -20.74 -8.88 4.98
CA SER A 106 -21.83 -9.59 5.69
C SER A 106 -21.67 -11.11 5.66
N GLN A 107 -21.33 -11.67 4.50
CA GLN A 107 -21.19 -13.11 4.28
C GLN A 107 -19.95 -13.63 5.02
N LEU A 108 -18.82 -12.93 4.88
CA LEU A 108 -17.58 -13.28 5.56
C LEU A 108 -17.74 -13.16 7.07
N PHE A 109 -18.43 -12.14 7.58
CA PHE A 109 -18.72 -12.03 9.02
C PHE A 109 -19.51 -13.24 9.55
N ALA A 110 -20.53 -13.68 8.81
CA ALA A 110 -21.29 -14.86 9.18
C ALA A 110 -20.46 -16.16 9.15
N LEU A 111 -19.64 -16.37 8.10
CA LEU A 111 -18.78 -17.55 7.98
C LEU A 111 -17.71 -17.59 9.08
N THR A 112 -17.02 -16.46 9.27
CA THR A 112 -15.92 -16.29 10.24
C THR A 112 -16.36 -16.39 11.70
N ALA A 113 -17.67 -16.27 11.98
CA ALA A 113 -18.23 -16.55 13.30
C ALA A 113 -18.02 -18.01 13.73
N THR A 114 -18.01 -18.95 12.79
CA THR A 114 -17.92 -20.40 13.07
C THR A 114 -16.65 -21.07 12.58
N ASP A 115 -16.08 -20.62 11.46
CA ASP A 115 -14.92 -21.25 10.83
C ASP A 115 -14.04 -20.25 10.08
N ALA A 116 -12.80 -20.60 9.74
CA ALA A 116 -11.98 -19.77 8.88
C ALA A 116 -12.45 -19.86 7.41
N VAL A 117 -12.32 -18.76 6.68
CA VAL A 117 -12.45 -18.75 5.21
C VAL A 117 -11.06 -18.81 4.61
N ALA A 118 -10.77 -19.85 3.86
CA ALA A 118 -9.49 -20.08 3.20
C ALA A 118 -9.68 -19.94 1.69
N GLY A 119 -8.65 -19.48 0.99
CA GLY A 119 -8.74 -19.29 -0.45
C GLY A 119 -7.43 -18.92 -1.09
N GLU A 120 -7.50 -18.54 -2.37
CA GLU A 120 -6.35 -18.14 -3.16
C GLU A 120 -6.71 -17.07 -4.19
N LEU A 121 -5.69 -16.25 -4.49
CA LEU A 121 -5.67 -15.32 -5.61
C LEU A 121 -5.18 -16.10 -6.84
N VAL A 122 -6.11 -16.65 -7.60
CA VAL A 122 -5.84 -17.47 -8.79
C VAL A 122 -5.57 -16.57 -9.98
N ASN A 123 -4.47 -16.82 -10.68
CA ASN A 123 -4.23 -16.27 -12.00
C ASN A 123 -3.88 -17.39 -13.00
N SER A 124 -3.76 -17.03 -14.29
CA SER A 124 -3.47 -17.96 -15.39
C SER A 124 -2.09 -18.61 -15.30
N VAL A 125 -1.19 -18.08 -14.48
CA VAL A 125 0.22 -18.50 -14.38
C VAL A 125 0.46 -19.19 -13.05
N PHE A 126 0.92 -20.44 -13.09
CA PHE A 126 1.24 -21.22 -11.89
C PHE A 126 2.63 -20.90 -11.34
N GLU A 127 3.56 -20.58 -12.22
CA GLU A 127 4.95 -20.24 -11.90
C GLU A 127 5.45 -19.19 -12.89
N VAL A 128 6.21 -18.22 -12.38
CA VAL A 128 6.83 -17.17 -13.20
C VAL A 128 8.32 -17.49 -13.31
N ALA A 129 8.67 -18.32 -14.28
CA ALA A 129 10.05 -18.71 -14.59
C ALA A 129 10.76 -17.66 -15.47
N THR A 130 10.01 -16.95 -16.32
CA THR A 130 10.55 -15.92 -17.22
C THR A 130 9.78 -14.60 -17.13
N PRO A 131 10.42 -13.44 -17.38
CA PRO A 131 9.73 -12.15 -17.38
C PRO A 131 8.57 -12.06 -18.38
N ALA A 132 8.63 -12.79 -19.50
CA ALA A 132 7.58 -12.83 -20.52
C ALA A 132 6.24 -13.36 -19.97
N GLN A 133 6.28 -14.32 -19.03
CA GLN A 133 5.08 -14.91 -18.44
C GLN A 133 4.27 -13.92 -17.58
N LEU A 134 4.87 -12.81 -17.14
CA LEU A 134 4.14 -11.75 -16.42
C LEU A 134 3.03 -11.12 -17.27
N PHE A 135 3.15 -11.18 -18.59
CA PHE A 135 2.18 -10.63 -19.54
C PHE A 135 0.99 -11.57 -19.81
N ASP A 136 1.10 -12.82 -19.39
CA ASP A 136 -0.01 -13.78 -19.41
C ASP A 136 -0.96 -13.58 -18.23
N ILE A 137 -0.52 -12.85 -17.19
CA ILE A 137 -1.32 -12.48 -16.02
C ILE A 137 -2.24 -11.31 -16.39
N ARG A 138 -3.44 -11.63 -16.90
CA ARG A 138 -4.44 -10.61 -17.29
C ARG A 138 -5.48 -10.36 -16.23
N GLN A 139 -5.88 -11.41 -15.53
CA GLN A 139 -6.95 -11.39 -14.55
C GLN A 139 -6.57 -12.21 -13.32
N VAL A 140 -6.99 -11.72 -12.16
CA VAL A 140 -6.91 -12.43 -10.90
C VAL A 140 -8.33 -12.72 -10.43
N ARG A 141 -8.61 -13.99 -10.14
CA ARG A 141 -9.86 -14.44 -9.57
C ARG A 141 -9.64 -14.79 -8.11
N VAL A 142 -10.59 -14.40 -7.26
CA VAL A 142 -10.60 -14.86 -5.87
C VAL A 142 -11.43 -16.14 -5.78
N GLU A 143 -10.78 -17.22 -5.40
CA GLU A 143 -11.42 -18.48 -5.02
C GLU A 143 -11.34 -18.62 -3.51
N ALA A 144 -12.48 -18.89 -2.86
CA ALA A 144 -12.54 -19.00 -1.41
C ALA A 144 -13.61 -20.01 -1.00
N ASP A 145 -13.38 -20.70 0.11
CA ASP A 145 -14.33 -21.57 0.79
C ASP A 145 -14.03 -21.63 2.29
N THR A 146 -14.93 -22.20 3.08
CA THR A 146 -14.60 -22.57 4.46
C THR A 146 -13.75 -23.85 4.48
N THR A 147 -13.10 -24.14 5.60
CA THR A 147 -12.30 -25.37 5.75
C THR A 147 -13.13 -26.65 5.59
N LYS A 148 -14.45 -26.55 5.80
CA LYS A 148 -15.42 -27.64 5.64
C LYS A 148 -16.06 -27.72 4.26
N GLY A 149 -15.75 -26.79 3.35
CA GLY A 149 -16.34 -26.76 2.01
C GLY A 149 -17.79 -26.25 1.97
N THR A 150 -18.19 -25.38 2.91
CA THR A 150 -19.58 -24.92 3.08
C THR A 150 -20.12 -24.24 1.82
N LEU A 151 -19.30 -23.46 1.10
CA LEU A 151 -19.75 -22.76 -0.11
C LEU A 151 -19.96 -23.73 -1.26
N ARG A 152 -19.03 -24.66 -1.49
CA ARG A 152 -19.18 -25.71 -2.52
C ARG A 152 -20.42 -26.57 -2.27
N GLN A 153 -20.65 -26.96 -1.02
CA GLN A 153 -21.83 -27.75 -0.66
C GLN A 153 -23.12 -26.92 -0.81
N ALA A 154 -23.11 -25.63 -0.48
CA ALA A 154 -24.25 -24.73 -0.69
C ALA A 154 -24.61 -24.59 -2.18
N ASP A 155 -23.61 -24.47 -3.05
CA ASP A 155 -23.82 -24.42 -4.50
C ASP A 155 -24.27 -25.76 -5.07
N GLN A 156 -23.79 -26.89 -4.53
CA GLN A 156 -24.32 -28.21 -4.88
C GLN A 156 -25.80 -28.31 -4.48
N LEU A 157 -26.17 -27.93 -3.26
CA LEU A 157 -27.57 -27.97 -2.83
C LEU A 157 -28.45 -27.08 -3.70
N ALA A 158 -27.99 -25.88 -4.07
CA ALA A 158 -28.73 -25.00 -4.98
C ALA A 158 -28.98 -25.67 -6.34
N LYS A 159 -27.98 -26.33 -6.93
CA LYS A 159 -28.14 -27.09 -8.18
C LYS A 159 -29.11 -28.26 -8.04
N LEU A 160 -29.07 -28.99 -6.93
CA LEU A 160 -30.00 -30.09 -6.67
C LEU A 160 -31.43 -29.56 -6.52
N VAL A 161 -31.63 -28.43 -5.83
CA VAL A 161 -32.93 -27.74 -5.72
C VAL A 161 -33.43 -27.27 -7.08
N ASP A 162 -32.55 -26.73 -7.94
CA ASP A 162 -32.92 -26.31 -9.28
C ASP A 162 -33.32 -27.51 -10.15
N ARG A 163 -32.58 -28.63 -10.08
CA ARG A 163 -32.95 -29.90 -10.74
C ARG A 163 -34.29 -30.42 -10.25
N PHE A 164 -34.50 -30.47 -8.93
CA PHE A 164 -35.77 -30.88 -8.31
C PHE A 164 -36.96 -30.06 -8.83
N LYS A 165 -36.76 -28.75 -9.10
CA LYS A 165 -37.82 -27.85 -9.60
C LYS A 165 -38.02 -27.88 -11.12
N SER A 166 -37.01 -28.27 -11.89
CA SER A 166 -36.98 -28.09 -13.36
C SER A 166 -37.10 -29.40 -14.13
N GLU A 167 -36.69 -30.53 -13.55
CA GLU A 167 -36.83 -31.85 -14.17
C GLU A 167 -38.27 -32.38 -14.03
N GLU A 168 -38.79 -33.00 -15.09
CA GLU A 168 -40.19 -33.46 -15.20
C GLU A 168 -40.58 -34.43 -14.06
N ASP A 169 -39.63 -35.28 -13.64
CA ASP A 169 -39.79 -36.25 -12.54
C ASP A 169 -38.93 -35.92 -11.30
N GLY A 170 -38.31 -34.73 -11.24
CA GLY A 170 -37.37 -34.37 -10.15
C GLY A 170 -38.00 -34.39 -8.75
N TRP A 171 -39.31 -34.21 -8.66
CA TRP A 171 -40.09 -34.26 -7.42
C TRP A 171 -40.36 -35.69 -6.91
N PHE A 172 -40.14 -36.72 -7.75
CA PHE A 172 -40.33 -38.15 -7.46
C PHE A 172 -39.01 -38.94 -7.41
N ASP A 173 -37.88 -38.28 -7.64
CA ASP A 173 -36.57 -38.91 -7.56
C ASP A 173 -36.10 -39.00 -6.10
N ASP A 174 -36.35 -40.16 -5.48
CA ASP A 174 -35.94 -40.46 -4.10
C ASP A 174 -34.41 -40.34 -3.90
N ALA A 175 -33.60 -40.61 -4.94
CA ALA A 175 -32.15 -40.48 -4.86
C ALA A 175 -31.73 -39.00 -4.83
N LEU A 176 -32.38 -38.16 -5.65
CA LEU A 176 -32.18 -36.70 -5.65
C LEU A 176 -32.56 -36.09 -4.29
N ILE A 177 -33.70 -36.50 -3.72
CA ILE A 177 -34.16 -36.01 -2.41
C ILE A 177 -33.18 -36.43 -1.30
N ALA A 178 -32.72 -37.69 -1.31
CA ALA A 178 -31.72 -38.16 -0.36
C ALA A 178 -30.40 -37.39 -0.45
N GLU A 179 -29.93 -37.10 -1.66
CA GLU A 179 -28.72 -36.29 -1.89
C GLU A 179 -28.90 -34.86 -1.38
N MET A 180 -30.08 -34.26 -1.57
CA MET A 180 -30.42 -32.94 -1.03
C MET A 180 -30.39 -32.90 0.50
N ILE A 181 -31.00 -33.89 1.18
CA ILE A 181 -31.02 -33.97 2.65
C ILE A 181 -29.59 -34.12 3.19
N ALA A 182 -28.82 -35.05 2.65
CA ALA A 182 -27.43 -35.29 3.08
C ALA A 182 -26.52 -34.07 2.86
N THR A 183 -26.80 -33.25 1.84
CA THR A 183 -26.07 -32.00 1.59
C THR A 183 -26.52 -30.91 2.56
N ALA A 184 -27.82 -30.78 2.82
CA ALA A 184 -28.40 -29.80 3.74
C ALA A 184 -27.94 -30.00 5.20
N GLU A 185 -27.77 -31.23 5.65
CA GLU A 185 -27.22 -31.55 6.98
C GLU A 185 -25.80 -31.02 7.18
N LYS A 186 -25.01 -30.92 6.10
CA LYS A 186 -23.62 -30.45 6.15
C LYS A 186 -23.52 -28.92 6.03
N THR A 187 -24.40 -28.29 5.25
CA THR A 187 -24.39 -26.83 4.99
C THR A 187 -25.19 -26.01 5.98
N GLY A 188 -26.21 -26.60 6.62
CA GLY A 188 -27.28 -25.85 7.29
C GLY A 188 -28.30 -25.26 6.30
N ASP A 189 -29.25 -24.47 6.81
CA ASP A 189 -30.35 -23.88 6.02
C ASP A 189 -29.87 -22.71 5.13
N VAL A 190 -29.32 -23.06 3.97
CA VAL A 190 -28.90 -22.12 2.92
C VAL A 190 -30.07 -21.50 2.14
N THR A 191 -31.32 -21.94 2.36
CA THR A 191 -32.50 -21.34 1.72
C THR A 191 -32.91 -20.02 2.37
N ARG A 192 -32.72 -19.91 3.69
CA ARG A 192 -32.99 -18.67 4.44
C ARG A 192 -31.84 -17.67 4.43
N ASN A 193 -30.61 -18.14 4.23
CA ASN A 193 -29.43 -17.27 4.20
C ASN A 193 -28.38 -17.78 3.20
N PRO A 194 -28.58 -17.58 1.87
CA PRO A 194 -27.64 -18.06 0.87
C PRO A 194 -26.29 -17.36 1.04
N VAL A 195 -25.30 -18.08 1.57
CA VAL A 195 -23.94 -17.58 1.71
C VAL A 195 -23.23 -17.75 0.37
N ARG A 196 -23.52 -16.86 -0.60
CA ARG A 196 -22.72 -16.77 -1.83
C ARG A 196 -21.76 -15.59 -1.71
N LEU A 197 -20.48 -15.89 -1.88
CA LEU A 197 -19.47 -14.84 -2.05
C LEU A 197 -19.54 -14.34 -3.49
N LYS A 198 -19.51 -13.02 -3.64
CA LYS A 198 -19.27 -12.38 -4.93
C LYS A 198 -17.86 -12.75 -5.36
N HIS A 199 -17.75 -13.59 -6.39
CA HIS A 199 -16.49 -13.84 -7.07
C HIS A 199 -16.12 -12.60 -7.87
N GLU A 200 -15.15 -11.84 -7.34
CA GLU A 200 -14.60 -10.70 -8.05
C GLU A 200 -13.48 -11.17 -8.98
N VAL A 201 -13.61 -10.81 -10.26
CA VAL A 201 -12.53 -10.90 -11.24
C VAL A 201 -11.90 -9.52 -11.32
N PHE A 202 -10.60 -9.45 -11.09
CA PHE A 202 -9.83 -8.21 -11.11
C PHE A 202 -8.91 -8.21 -12.32
N GLU A 203 -8.99 -7.16 -13.13
CA GLU A 203 -8.00 -6.96 -14.18
C GLU A 203 -6.66 -6.55 -13.58
N GLN A 204 -5.59 -7.17 -14.07
CA GLN A 204 -4.22 -6.90 -13.65
C GLN A 204 -3.38 -6.58 -14.89
N GLN A 205 -3.52 -5.37 -15.41
CA GLN A 205 -2.78 -4.92 -16.59
C GLN A 205 -1.59 -4.03 -16.21
N ASN A 206 -1.74 -3.23 -15.15
CA ASN A 206 -0.70 -2.36 -14.62
C ASN A 206 -0.38 -2.77 -13.17
N PHE A 207 0.86 -3.17 -12.90
CA PHE A 207 1.27 -3.62 -11.57
C PHE A 207 2.78 -3.55 -11.39
N TRP A 208 3.21 -3.58 -10.12
CA TRP A 208 4.59 -3.88 -9.77
C TRP A 208 4.69 -5.30 -9.25
N THR A 209 5.79 -5.98 -9.55
CA THR A 209 6.14 -7.27 -8.96
C THR A 209 7.56 -7.30 -8.41
N ALA A 210 7.76 -8.00 -7.29
CA ALA A 210 9.09 -8.24 -6.72
C ALA A 210 9.93 -9.26 -7.51
N HIS A 211 9.31 -9.99 -8.44
CA HIS A 211 10.00 -10.95 -9.30
C HIS A 211 11.07 -10.25 -10.15
N PHE A 212 12.13 -10.99 -10.50
CA PHE A 212 13.25 -10.50 -11.32
C PHE A 212 13.88 -9.19 -10.81
N GLY A 213 13.92 -8.99 -9.49
CA GLY A 213 14.53 -7.81 -8.88
C GLY A 213 13.66 -6.55 -8.85
N GLY A 214 12.38 -6.66 -9.21
CA GLY A 214 11.42 -5.55 -9.20
C GLY A 214 11.11 -5.08 -10.61
N LEU A 215 9.87 -5.27 -11.07
CA LEU A 215 9.40 -4.85 -12.39
C LEU A 215 8.09 -4.09 -12.27
N TYR A 216 8.03 -2.91 -12.88
CA TYR A 216 6.80 -2.16 -13.11
C TYR A 216 6.29 -2.45 -14.52
N VAL A 217 5.12 -3.06 -14.62
CA VAL A 217 4.47 -3.41 -15.88
C VAL A 217 3.32 -2.43 -16.11
N PHE A 218 3.31 -1.76 -17.28
CA PHE A 218 2.21 -0.90 -17.72
C PHE A 218 1.72 -1.37 -19.10
N GLN A 219 0.62 -2.13 -19.13
CA GLN A 219 -0.02 -2.61 -20.36
C GLN A 219 -1.23 -1.76 -20.76
N ASP A 220 -1.98 -1.23 -19.80
CA ASP A 220 -3.19 -0.43 -20.01
C ASP A 220 -2.87 1.07 -19.91
N VAL A 221 -2.11 1.56 -20.89
CA VAL A 221 -1.76 2.97 -21.10
C VAL A 221 -1.53 3.21 -22.61
N GLU A 222 -1.56 4.46 -23.08
CA GLU A 222 -1.39 4.81 -24.51
C GLU A 222 -0.04 4.33 -25.08
N HIS A 223 1.02 4.38 -24.27
CA HIS A 223 2.34 3.90 -24.63
C HIS A 223 2.83 2.88 -23.59
N PRO A 224 2.50 1.59 -23.76
CA PRO A 224 2.89 0.52 -22.85
C PRO A 224 4.41 0.46 -22.64
N ALA A 225 4.83 0.15 -21.43
CA ALA A 225 6.24 -0.03 -21.10
C ALA A 225 6.45 -0.93 -19.87
N LEU A 226 7.65 -1.47 -19.78
CA LEU A 226 8.18 -2.10 -18.58
C LEU A 226 9.33 -1.26 -18.04
N ILE A 227 9.32 -1.01 -16.73
CA ILE A 227 10.39 -0.31 -16.03
C ILE A 227 10.95 -1.24 -14.94
N ALA A 228 12.22 -1.63 -15.06
CA ALA A 228 12.89 -2.46 -14.09
C ALA A 228 13.46 -1.61 -12.93
N SER A 229 13.26 -2.09 -11.70
CA SER A 229 13.92 -1.56 -10.50
C SER A 229 15.42 -1.88 -10.49
N GLY A 230 15.80 -3.02 -11.08
CA GLY A 230 17.17 -3.50 -11.21
C GLY A 230 17.58 -3.69 -12.67
N GLU A 231 18.16 -4.86 -12.96
CA GLU A 231 18.58 -5.22 -14.31
C GLU A 231 17.37 -5.34 -15.25
N LYS A 232 17.54 -4.83 -16.47
CA LYS A 232 16.51 -4.84 -17.49
C LYS A 232 16.29 -6.26 -18.01
N PRO A 233 15.06 -6.80 -17.99
CA PRO A 233 14.79 -8.13 -18.52
C PRO A 233 14.86 -8.15 -20.05
N GLU A 234 15.29 -9.30 -20.60
CA GLU A 234 15.21 -9.61 -22.03
C GLU A 234 13.99 -10.48 -22.34
N GLY A 235 13.59 -10.53 -23.62
CA GLY A 235 12.54 -11.45 -24.09
C GLY A 235 11.11 -11.09 -23.68
N VAL A 236 10.87 -9.88 -23.18
CA VAL A 236 9.50 -9.41 -22.85
C VAL A 236 8.76 -8.94 -24.10
N PRO A 237 7.43 -9.16 -24.20
CA PRO A 237 6.60 -8.79 -25.35
C PRO A 237 6.24 -7.28 -25.35
N LEU A 238 7.21 -6.41 -25.11
CA LEU A 238 7.06 -4.95 -25.16
C LEU A 238 8.25 -4.29 -25.86
N ASP A 239 7.97 -3.34 -26.75
CA ASP A 239 9.02 -2.56 -27.43
C ASP A 239 9.77 -1.62 -26.46
N ARG A 240 9.09 -1.16 -25.41
CA ARG A 240 9.60 -0.17 -24.46
C ARG A 240 9.96 -0.83 -23.14
N VAL A 241 11.25 -1.08 -22.96
CA VAL A 241 11.81 -1.67 -21.74
C VAL A 241 12.90 -0.74 -21.23
N PHE A 242 12.72 -0.23 -20.01
CA PHE A 242 13.64 0.71 -19.37
C PHE A 242 14.11 0.17 -18.02
N ASP A 243 15.23 0.68 -17.54
CA ASP A 243 15.62 0.60 -16.13
C ASP A 243 15.66 2.00 -15.49
N ARG A 244 15.91 2.04 -14.18
CA ARG A 244 15.97 3.29 -13.40
C ARG A 244 17.15 4.20 -13.78
N THR A 245 18.20 3.68 -14.43
CA THR A 245 19.34 4.50 -14.89
C THR A 245 18.97 5.32 -16.13
N GLN A 246 17.98 4.87 -16.89
CA GLN A 246 17.48 5.55 -18.09
C GLN A 246 16.44 6.63 -17.75
N GLY A 247 16.79 7.56 -16.85
CA GLY A 247 15.90 8.60 -16.31
C GLY A 247 15.16 9.42 -17.39
N ASN A 248 15.83 9.76 -18.50
CA ASN A 248 15.21 10.47 -19.63
C ASN A 248 14.08 9.66 -20.29
N SER A 249 14.28 8.35 -20.47
CA SER A 249 13.28 7.46 -21.07
C SER A 249 12.09 7.28 -20.14
N VAL A 250 12.34 7.10 -18.84
CA VAL A 250 11.28 7.00 -17.82
C VAL A 250 10.48 8.29 -17.72
N ALA A 251 11.15 9.45 -17.68
CA ALA A 251 10.50 10.76 -17.68
C ALA A 251 9.59 10.95 -18.90
N LYS A 252 10.10 10.65 -20.10
CA LYS A 252 9.33 10.73 -21.35
C LYS A 252 8.13 9.78 -21.33
N PHE A 253 8.29 8.55 -20.84
CA PHE A 253 7.18 7.61 -20.69
C PHE A 253 6.09 8.15 -19.76
N LEU A 254 6.47 8.69 -18.60
CA LEU A 254 5.52 9.23 -17.62
C LEU A 254 4.79 10.47 -18.17
N GLU A 255 5.49 11.34 -18.88
CA GLU A 255 4.91 12.54 -19.50
C GLU A 255 3.96 12.19 -20.65
N LEU A 256 4.37 11.32 -21.58
CA LEU A 256 3.54 10.92 -22.73
C LEU A 256 2.24 10.25 -22.30
N ASN A 257 2.27 9.45 -21.23
CA ASN A 257 1.08 8.80 -20.69
C ASN A 257 0.30 9.66 -19.68
N GLY A 258 0.70 10.93 -19.45
CA GLY A 258 0.03 11.82 -18.49
C GLY A 258 0.07 11.33 -17.02
N LEU A 259 1.01 10.46 -16.68
CA LEU A 259 1.07 9.77 -15.38
C LEU A 259 1.60 10.65 -14.24
N VAL A 260 2.28 11.75 -14.57
CA VAL A 260 2.88 12.67 -13.60
C VAL A 260 2.54 14.13 -13.90
N GLU A 261 2.54 14.94 -12.84
CA GLU A 261 2.40 16.40 -12.91
C GLU A 261 3.44 17.09 -12.00
N PRO A 262 3.87 18.32 -12.32
CA PRO A 262 4.74 19.10 -11.43
C PRO A 262 4.06 19.41 -10.10
N ILE A 263 4.73 19.12 -8.98
CA ILE A 263 4.20 19.36 -7.61
C ILE A 263 3.73 20.80 -7.44
N ILE A 264 4.47 21.76 -8.01
CA ILE A 264 4.16 23.19 -7.85
C ILE A 264 2.92 23.65 -8.61
N ARG A 265 2.43 22.85 -9.57
CA ARG A 265 1.24 23.15 -10.37
C ARG A 265 0.01 22.37 -9.90
N ALA A 266 0.19 21.40 -9.02
CA ALA A 266 -0.87 20.55 -8.54
C ALA A 266 -1.90 21.36 -7.73
N ARG A 267 -3.19 21.14 -8.03
CA ARG A 267 -4.29 21.85 -7.35
C ARG A 267 -4.50 21.30 -5.94
N GLY A 268 -4.78 22.19 -4.99
CA GLY A 268 -5.18 21.81 -3.63
C GLY A 268 -4.02 21.40 -2.70
N VAL A 269 -2.77 21.67 -3.07
CA VAL A 269 -1.59 21.40 -2.22
C VAL A 269 -0.64 22.60 -2.20
N ASP A 270 0.05 22.80 -1.06
CA ASP A 270 1.17 23.74 -0.98
C ASP A 270 2.45 23.07 -1.51
N GLY A 271 2.66 23.19 -2.83
CA GLY A 271 3.81 22.58 -3.49
C GLY A 271 5.16 23.08 -2.98
N ALA A 272 5.27 24.35 -2.57
CA ALA A 272 6.50 24.90 -2.03
C ALA A 272 6.82 24.29 -0.66
N ALA A 273 5.81 24.10 0.20
CA ALA A 273 5.98 23.40 1.47
C ALA A 273 6.39 21.93 1.28
N ILE A 274 5.80 21.22 0.32
CA ILE A 274 6.17 19.83 -0.01
C ILE A 274 7.64 19.75 -0.43
N LEU A 275 8.08 20.63 -1.34
CA LEU A 275 9.47 20.67 -1.79
C LEU A 275 10.43 21.01 -0.64
N ARG A 276 10.10 21.99 0.22
CA ARG A 276 10.90 22.29 1.42
C ARG A 276 11.04 21.10 2.35
N GLN A 277 9.99 20.30 2.48
CA GLN A 277 10.03 19.08 3.30
C GLN A 277 10.94 18.02 2.67
N LYS A 278 10.82 17.77 1.36
CA LYS A 278 11.71 16.87 0.60
C LYS A 278 13.18 17.29 0.74
N MET A 279 13.47 18.59 0.61
CA MET A 279 14.81 19.14 0.83
C MET A 279 15.34 18.84 2.24
N GLY A 280 14.48 18.90 3.27
CA GLY A 280 14.82 18.51 4.63
C GLY A 280 15.26 17.05 4.74
N PHE A 281 14.54 16.13 4.09
CA PHE A 281 14.88 14.70 4.08
C PHE A 281 16.21 14.41 3.37
N LEU A 282 16.51 15.13 2.29
CA LEU A 282 17.80 15.07 1.62
C LEU A 282 18.93 15.53 2.53
N ALA A 283 18.76 16.68 3.18
CA ALA A 283 19.76 17.18 4.12
C ALA A 283 20.01 16.17 5.24
N ILE A 284 18.97 15.61 5.85
CA ILE A 284 19.09 14.55 6.86
C ILE A 284 19.92 13.38 6.34
N SER A 285 19.62 12.90 5.13
CA SER A 285 20.34 11.76 4.54
C SER A 285 21.83 12.05 4.37
N VAL A 286 22.16 13.19 3.78
CA VAL A 286 23.54 13.60 3.49
C VAL A 286 24.34 13.85 4.77
N LEU A 287 23.72 14.53 5.75
CA LEU A 287 24.38 14.85 7.02
C LEU A 287 24.64 13.58 7.85
N ALA A 288 23.69 12.64 7.86
CA ALA A 288 23.86 11.36 8.55
C ALA A 288 24.93 10.47 7.89
N ASP A 289 25.02 10.45 6.56
CA ASP A 289 26.05 9.69 5.84
C ASP A 289 27.46 10.23 6.12
N LYS A 290 27.58 11.48 6.59
CA LYS A 290 28.83 12.09 7.06
C LYS A 290 29.13 11.84 8.54
N GLY A 291 28.30 11.04 9.23
CA GLY A 291 28.48 10.72 10.64
C GLY A 291 28.11 11.85 11.60
N MET A 292 27.33 12.85 11.16
CA MET A 292 26.81 13.87 12.07
C MET A 292 25.71 13.31 12.96
N ASP A 293 25.70 13.73 14.22
CA ASP A 293 24.60 13.42 15.13
C ASP A 293 23.37 14.28 14.78
N LEU A 294 22.25 13.60 14.54
CA LEU A 294 20.95 14.20 14.24
C LEU A 294 19.97 14.08 15.41
N SER A 295 20.43 13.58 16.56
CA SER A 295 19.60 13.37 17.75
C SER A 295 19.10 14.71 18.31
N GLY A 296 17.80 14.78 18.60
CA GLY A 296 17.18 15.96 19.23
C GLY A 296 17.13 17.24 18.38
N LEU A 297 17.58 17.24 17.12
CA LEU A 297 17.59 18.44 16.28
C LEU A 297 16.17 18.87 15.90
N SER A 298 15.87 20.15 16.08
CA SER A 298 14.63 20.73 15.55
C SER A 298 14.72 20.92 14.03
N ARG A 299 13.57 21.16 13.38
CA ARG A 299 13.52 21.55 11.96
C ARG A 299 14.37 22.80 11.67
N SER A 300 14.48 23.72 12.64
CA SER A 300 15.28 24.94 12.50
C SER A 300 16.79 24.66 12.58
N ASP A 301 17.19 23.71 13.42
CA ASP A 301 18.58 23.28 13.55
C ASP A 301 19.05 22.55 12.30
N LEU A 302 18.22 21.66 11.77
CA LEU A 302 18.47 20.97 10.50
C LEU A 302 18.64 21.96 9.34
N ARG A 303 17.81 23.00 9.25
CA ARG A 303 17.96 24.05 8.23
C ARG A 303 19.26 24.82 8.38
N ARG A 304 19.64 25.19 9.61
CA ARG A 304 20.90 25.89 9.88
C ARG A 304 22.12 25.01 9.59
N MET A 305 22.02 23.71 9.87
CA MET A 305 23.04 22.72 9.56
C MET A 305 23.17 22.54 8.05
N ALA A 306 22.07 22.34 7.32
CA ALA A 306 22.05 22.28 5.87
C ALA A 306 22.67 23.51 5.22
N ALA A 307 22.40 24.71 5.75
CA ALA A 307 23.01 25.95 5.27
C ALA A 307 24.53 26.01 5.49
N ARG A 308 25.03 25.51 6.64
CA ARG A 308 26.48 25.44 6.92
C ARG A 308 27.19 24.44 6.01
N HIS A 309 26.50 23.37 5.62
CA HIS A 309 27.01 22.32 4.74
C HIS A 309 26.46 22.45 3.31
N ALA A 310 26.09 23.66 2.87
CA ALA A 310 25.43 23.84 1.57
C ALA A 310 26.26 23.34 0.39
N SER A 311 27.59 23.53 0.44
CA SER A 311 28.52 23.02 -0.59
C SER A 311 28.61 21.49 -0.67
N GLU A 312 28.08 20.80 0.33
CA GLU A 312 28.09 19.35 0.45
C GLU A 312 26.75 18.71 0.09
N LEU A 313 25.72 19.52 -0.14
CA LEU A 313 24.40 19.05 -0.53
C LEU A 313 24.38 18.65 -2.01
N PRO A 314 23.61 17.62 -2.37
CA PRO A 314 23.58 17.10 -3.72
C PRO A 314 22.79 18.02 -4.66
N ALA A 315 22.97 17.87 -5.97
CA ALA A 315 22.37 18.73 -7.00
C ALA A 315 20.82 18.75 -6.93
N GLU A 316 20.23 17.66 -6.44
CA GLU A 316 18.81 17.51 -6.12
C GLU A 316 18.30 18.64 -5.20
N PHE A 317 19.10 19.01 -4.19
CA PHE A 317 18.74 20.03 -3.22
C PHE A 317 18.66 21.41 -3.89
N GLU A 318 19.66 21.78 -4.70
CA GLU A 318 19.69 23.06 -5.40
C GLU A 318 18.57 23.17 -6.45
N GLY A 319 18.28 22.08 -7.17
CA GLY A 319 17.17 22.05 -8.11
C GLY A 319 15.82 22.30 -7.42
N MET A 320 15.55 21.60 -6.30
CA MET A 320 14.34 21.85 -5.51
C MET A 320 14.33 23.26 -4.89
N ALA A 321 15.47 23.76 -4.40
CA ALA A 321 15.58 25.10 -3.86
C ALA A 321 15.24 26.17 -4.91
N ALA A 322 15.67 25.98 -6.16
CA ALA A 322 15.32 26.86 -7.27
C ALA A 322 13.81 26.88 -7.56
N MET A 323 13.15 25.71 -7.48
CA MET A 323 11.68 25.61 -7.61
C MET A 323 10.95 26.30 -6.47
N VAL A 324 11.41 26.13 -5.22
CA VAL A 324 10.85 26.80 -4.04
C VAL A 324 10.99 28.31 -4.15
N ARG A 325 12.20 28.81 -4.49
CA ARG A 325 12.44 30.25 -4.70
C ARG A 325 11.51 30.85 -5.74
N TRP A 326 11.34 30.15 -6.87
CA TRP A 326 10.41 30.58 -7.92
C TRP A 326 8.96 30.66 -7.40
N ALA A 327 8.52 29.64 -6.66
CA ALA A 327 7.15 29.56 -6.15
C ALA A 327 6.84 30.64 -5.10
N GLU A 328 7.79 30.98 -4.23
CA GLU A 328 7.56 31.90 -3.10
C GLU A 328 7.88 33.36 -3.46
N SER A 329 8.95 33.61 -4.21
CA SER A 329 9.47 34.96 -4.47
C SER A 329 9.16 35.47 -5.87
N GLY A 330 8.64 34.63 -6.77
CA GLY A 330 8.55 34.93 -8.19
C GLY A 330 9.93 34.99 -8.86
N GLY A 331 9.95 34.95 -10.19
CA GLY A 331 11.19 35.01 -10.98
C GLY A 331 11.19 34.11 -12.21
N LYS A 332 12.38 33.86 -12.77
CA LYS A 332 12.54 32.99 -13.94
C LYS A 332 12.27 31.54 -13.54
N TRP A 333 11.38 30.86 -14.26
CA TRP A 333 11.11 29.43 -14.08
C TRP A 333 12.42 28.64 -14.21
N PRO A 334 12.81 27.86 -13.18
CA PRO A 334 14.04 27.08 -13.24
C PRO A 334 13.89 25.95 -14.27
N ARG A 335 14.92 25.78 -15.10
CA ARG A 335 14.92 24.75 -16.14
C ARG A 335 15.45 23.45 -15.56
N ILE A 336 14.55 22.64 -15.00
CA ILE A 336 14.85 21.27 -14.56
C ILE A 336 14.38 20.32 -15.66
N LYS A 337 15.33 19.86 -16.48
CA LYS A 337 15.10 18.86 -17.53
C LYS A 337 15.14 17.45 -16.92
N SER A 338 14.72 16.45 -17.68
CA SER A 338 14.68 15.04 -17.25
C SER A 338 16.04 14.43 -16.89
N ASP A 339 17.14 15.04 -17.34
CA ASP A 339 18.52 14.65 -17.01
C ASP A 339 19.01 15.27 -15.68
N HIS A 340 18.26 16.20 -15.10
CA HIS A 340 18.61 16.85 -13.85
C HIS A 340 18.23 15.96 -12.65
N PRO A 341 19.11 15.71 -11.66
CA PRO A 341 18.81 14.83 -10.51
C PRO A 341 17.54 15.21 -9.72
N ALA A 342 17.27 16.51 -9.59
CA ALA A 342 16.05 17.01 -8.93
C ALA A 342 14.73 16.74 -9.69
N TYR A 343 14.76 16.28 -10.93
CA TYR A 343 13.58 16.21 -11.80
C TYR A 343 12.44 15.41 -11.18
N PHE A 344 12.68 14.15 -10.79
CA PHE A 344 11.65 13.31 -10.19
C PHE A 344 11.20 13.81 -8.81
N TYR A 345 12.06 14.52 -8.06
CA TYR A 345 11.66 15.15 -6.79
C TYR A 345 10.66 16.29 -6.98
N CYS A 346 10.57 16.86 -8.18
CA CYS A 346 9.64 17.93 -8.53
C CYS A 346 8.30 17.41 -9.09
N LEU A 347 8.13 16.09 -9.19
CA LEU A 347 6.94 15.45 -9.75
C LEU A 347 6.12 14.74 -8.68
N ARG A 348 4.82 14.62 -8.95
CA ARG A 348 3.89 13.73 -8.25
C ARG A 348 3.06 12.96 -9.26
N ALA A 349 2.49 11.84 -8.83
CA ALA A 349 1.55 11.10 -9.66
C ALA A 349 0.30 11.94 -9.95
N THR A 350 -0.15 11.92 -11.20
CA THR A 350 -1.45 12.47 -11.60
C THR A 350 -2.57 11.62 -10.99
N ASN A 351 -3.75 12.20 -10.83
CA ASN A 351 -4.94 11.50 -10.34
C ASN A 351 -5.54 10.57 -11.42
N THR A 352 -4.85 9.47 -11.71
CA THR A 352 -5.28 8.39 -12.62
C THR A 352 -5.51 7.08 -11.83
N PRO A 353 -6.12 6.04 -12.42
CA PRO A 353 -6.19 4.72 -11.78
C PRO A 353 -4.81 4.14 -11.40
N ASN A 354 -3.75 4.56 -12.11
CA ASN A 354 -2.37 4.12 -11.90
C ASN A 354 -1.61 4.95 -10.84
N ARG A 355 -2.26 5.92 -10.18
CA ARG A 355 -1.63 6.86 -9.25
C ARG A 355 -0.77 6.18 -8.18
N ASP A 356 -1.26 5.09 -7.60
CA ASP A 356 -0.56 4.40 -6.51
C ASP A 356 0.69 3.66 -7.02
N LEU A 357 0.60 3.04 -8.20
CA LEU A 357 1.74 2.39 -8.88
C LEU A 357 2.79 3.42 -9.32
N VAL A 358 2.36 4.57 -9.83
CA VAL A 358 3.26 5.67 -10.20
C VAL A 358 3.93 6.27 -8.97
N ASN A 359 3.21 6.46 -7.87
CA ASN A 359 3.79 6.93 -6.61
C ASN A 359 4.80 5.92 -6.03
N MET A 360 4.58 4.62 -6.22
CA MET A 360 5.53 3.56 -5.87
C MET A 360 6.82 3.68 -6.70
N LEU A 361 6.69 3.84 -8.03
CA LEU A 361 7.83 4.08 -8.94
C LEU A 361 8.59 5.36 -8.59
N LEU A 362 7.89 6.48 -8.39
CA LEU A 362 8.50 7.75 -8.00
C LEU A 362 9.26 7.62 -6.67
N ALA A 363 8.75 6.85 -5.72
CA ALA A 363 9.43 6.60 -4.45
C ALA A 363 10.80 5.91 -4.65
N GLU A 364 10.89 4.98 -5.58
CA GLU A 364 12.17 4.36 -5.97
C GLU A 364 13.09 5.32 -6.74
N LEU A 365 12.54 6.17 -7.61
CA LEU A 365 13.31 7.18 -8.33
C LEU A 365 13.83 8.30 -7.42
N THR A 366 13.20 8.51 -6.26
CA THR A 366 13.58 9.54 -5.28
C THR A 366 13.90 8.95 -3.90
N PRO A 367 14.93 8.08 -3.78
CA PRO A 367 15.16 7.28 -2.57
C PRO A 367 15.56 8.10 -1.33
N LEU A 368 15.99 9.37 -1.52
CA LEU A 368 16.33 10.26 -0.40
C LEU A 368 15.07 10.83 0.29
N ASP A 369 13.89 10.71 -0.31
CA ASP A 369 12.60 10.93 0.38
C ASP A 369 12.14 9.64 1.07
N PHE A 370 12.73 9.38 2.25
CA PHE A 370 12.42 8.19 3.03
C PHE A 370 10.94 8.09 3.46
N ARG A 371 10.22 9.22 3.55
CA ARG A 371 8.80 9.22 3.90
C ARG A 371 7.96 8.70 2.74
N GLN A 372 8.19 9.20 1.53
CA GLN A 372 7.51 8.69 0.33
C GLN A 372 7.84 7.21 0.13
N LEU A 373 9.10 6.82 0.32
CA LEU A 373 9.53 5.42 0.25
C LEU A 373 8.79 4.54 1.26
N PHE A 374 8.68 4.96 2.52
CA PHE A 374 7.94 4.22 3.55
C PHE A 374 6.44 4.09 3.25
N ILE A 375 5.82 5.14 2.70
CA ILE A 375 4.37 5.15 2.41
C ILE A 375 4.04 4.32 1.17
N CYS A 376 4.83 4.46 0.10
CA CYS A 376 4.49 3.94 -1.22
C CYS A 376 5.18 2.62 -1.54
N HIS A 377 6.34 2.32 -0.96
CA HIS A 377 7.09 1.10 -1.26
C HIS A 377 7.84 0.53 -0.03
N LYS A 378 7.08 -0.09 0.89
CA LYS A 378 7.62 -0.64 2.15
C LYS A 378 8.75 -1.65 1.96
N GLU A 379 8.65 -2.55 0.97
CA GLU A 379 9.72 -3.53 0.69
C GLU A 379 11.05 -2.85 0.36
N ALA A 380 11.04 -1.88 -0.57
CA ALA A 380 12.22 -1.10 -0.92
C ALA A 380 12.73 -0.26 0.27
N PHE A 381 11.82 0.30 1.09
CA PHE A 381 12.19 1.00 2.32
C PHE A 381 12.94 0.07 3.29
N TYR A 382 12.41 -1.11 3.60
CA TYR A 382 13.06 -2.05 4.53
C TYR A 382 14.41 -2.53 4.01
N HIS A 383 14.51 -2.79 2.70
CA HIS A 383 15.78 -3.15 2.07
C HIS A 383 16.84 -2.05 2.24
N GLN A 384 16.50 -0.79 1.93
CA GLN A 384 17.43 0.33 2.08
C GLN A 384 17.75 0.63 3.55
N TYR A 385 16.74 0.61 4.41
CA TYR A 385 16.88 0.92 5.84
C TYR A 385 17.90 0.04 6.55
N ARG A 386 18.04 -1.24 6.17
CA ARG A 386 19.03 -2.16 6.75
C ARG A 386 20.46 -1.60 6.66
N ASN A 387 20.78 -0.94 5.54
CA ASN A 387 22.12 -0.49 5.20
C ASN A 387 22.38 0.98 5.56
N TRP A 388 21.41 1.70 6.13
CA TRP A 388 21.61 3.10 6.52
C TRP A 388 22.50 3.25 7.76
N PRO A 389 23.21 4.39 7.91
CA PRO A 389 23.89 4.74 9.15
C PRO A 389 22.94 4.77 10.35
N GLU A 390 23.45 4.45 11.54
CA GLU A 390 22.64 4.38 12.76
C GLU A 390 21.98 5.73 13.10
N ALA A 391 22.69 6.85 12.93
CA ALA A 391 22.13 8.20 13.12
C ALA A 391 20.94 8.48 12.19
N LYS A 392 21.00 8.00 10.93
CA LYS A 392 19.90 8.12 9.97
C LYS A 392 18.71 7.27 10.40
N LYS A 393 18.96 6.03 10.82
CA LYS A 393 17.92 5.11 11.30
C LYS A 393 17.17 5.70 12.49
N ASP A 394 17.89 6.22 13.48
CA ASP A 394 17.30 6.84 14.68
C ASP A 394 16.43 8.04 14.32
N HIS A 395 16.94 8.94 13.48
CA HIS A 395 16.19 10.11 13.04
C HIS A 395 14.93 9.73 12.25
N VAL A 396 15.04 8.83 11.27
CA VAL A 396 13.91 8.43 10.42
C VAL A 396 12.82 7.74 11.25
N VAL A 397 13.19 6.85 12.17
CA VAL A 397 12.21 6.19 13.05
C VAL A 397 11.52 7.22 13.94
N ALA A 398 12.26 8.14 14.57
CA ALA A 398 11.68 9.19 15.40
C ALA A 398 10.73 10.10 14.59
N PHE A 399 11.12 10.46 13.36
CA PHE A 399 10.29 11.25 12.45
C PHE A 399 9.01 10.52 12.07
N LEU A 400 9.09 9.26 11.63
CA LEU A 400 7.94 8.48 11.19
C LEU A 400 6.99 8.17 12.36
N ALA A 401 7.51 7.90 13.54
CA ALA A 401 6.70 7.62 14.73
C ALA A 401 5.99 8.86 15.27
N ARG A 402 6.62 10.04 15.23
CA ARG A 402 6.06 11.28 15.80
C ARG A 402 5.28 12.09 14.78
N GLU A 403 5.92 12.45 13.67
CA GLU A 403 5.36 13.43 12.74
C GLU A 403 4.38 12.79 11.75
N TYR A 404 4.69 11.60 11.24
CA TYR A 404 3.78 10.91 10.32
C TYR A 404 2.55 10.32 11.03
N ALA A 405 2.69 9.82 12.26
CA ALA A 405 1.53 9.34 13.02
C ALA A 405 0.54 10.48 13.34
N MET A 406 1.04 11.69 13.63
CA MET A 406 0.21 12.86 13.95
C MET A 406 -0.51 13.47 12.73
N ASP A 407 0.11 13.45 11.54
CA ASP A 407 -0.48 14.01 10.31
C ASP A 407 -0.46 13.01 9.14
N LYS A 408 -1.04 11.82 9.36
CA LYS A 408 -1.16 10.81 8.31
C LYS A 408 -2.01 11.30 7.14
N ALA A 409 -3.09 12.04 7.43
CA ALA A 409 -4.03 12.55 6.43
C ALA A 409 -3.39 13.61 5.53
N GLY A 410 -2.69 14.61 6.09
CA GLY A 410 -1.98 15.64 5.32
C GLY A 410 -0.81 15.08 4.51
N ALA A 411 -0.03 14.16 5.09
CA ALA A 411 1.05 13.49 4.37
C ALA A 411 0.54 12.68 3.16
N ARG A 412 -0.59 11.99 3.30
CA ARG A 412 -1.24 11.30 2.17
C ARG A 412 -1.84 12.27 1.16
N ALA A 413 -2.49 13.34 1.62
CA ALA A 413 -3.07 14.35 0.73
C ALA A 413 -2.01 15.01 -0.17
N ALA A 414 -0.80 15.25 0.35
CA ALA A 414 0.31 15.76 -0.44
C ALA A 414 0.73 14.82 -1.59
N LEU A 415 0.73 13.50 -1.35
CA LEU A 415 1.13 12.47 -2.32
C LEU A 415 0.01 12.09 -3.29
N PHE A 416 -1.24 12.08 -2.82
CA PHE A 416 -2.38 11.49 -3.53
C PHE A 416 -3.46 12.51 -3.94
N GLY A 417 -3.40 13.76 -3.45
CA GLY A 417 -4.50 14.72 -3.53
C GLY A 417 -5.56 14.50 -2.44
N HIS A 418 -6.66 15.25 -2.45
CA HIS A 418 -7.78 14.99 -1.53
C HIS A 418 -8.36 13.60 -1.79
N GLU A 419 -8.03 12.63 -0.93
CA GLU A 419 -8.76 11.36 -0.86
C GLU A 419 -10.19 11.67 -0.37
N PRO A 420 -11.24 11.10 -0.99
CA PRO A 420 -12.55 11.01 -0.33
C PRO A 420 -12.33 10.34 1.03
N ASP A 421 -13.06 10.77 2.05
CA ASP A 421 -13.09 10.08 3.34
C ASP A 421 -13.22 8.55 3.14
N MET A 422 -12.49 7.79 3.95
CA MET A 422 -12.44 6.32 3.99
C MET A 422 -13.83 5.65 4.14
N SER A 423 -14.91 6.43 4.29
CA SER A 423 -16.31 6.00 4.19
C SER A 423 -16.81 5.73 2.76
N GLY A 424 -16.04 6.05 1.71
CA GLY A 424 -16.40 5.73 0.32
C GLY A 424 -17.54 6.59 -0.26
N ARG A 425 -17.89 7.72 0.37
CA ARG A 425 -18.83 8.69 -0.22
C ARG A 425 -18.07 9.74 -1.04
N SER A 426 -18.37 9.83 -2.34
CA SER A 426 -18.02 10.99 -3.14
C SER A 426 -18.89 12.17 -2.69
N THR A 427 -18.33 13.13 -1.97
CA THR A 427 -19.05 14.37 -1.64
C THR A 427 -19.07 15.26 -2.88
N GLY A 428 -20.19 15.24 -3.60
CA GLY A 428 -20.47 16.23 -4.65
C GLY A 428 -20.43 17.64 -4.06
N ALA A 429 -20.15 18.64 -4.90
CA ALA A 429 -19.93 20.04 -4.52
C ALA A 429 -21.08 20.70 -3.72
N GLN A 430 -22.23 20.04 -3.58
CA GLN A 430 -23.42 20.53 -2.89
C GLN A 430 -23.57 20.05 -1.43
N ASP A 431 -22.78 19.07 -0.98
CA ASP A 431 -22.82 18.52 0.40
C ASP A 431 -21.70 19.05 1.32
N ARG A 432 -21.23 20.28 1.05
CA ARG A 432 -20.27 20.95 1.93
C ARG A 432 -20.97 21.38 3.24
N PRO A 433 -20.61 20.85 4.42
CA PRO A 433 -21.03 21.48 5.66
C PRO A 433 -20.43 22.90 5.69
N LYS A 434 -21.29 23.93 5.83
CA LYS A 434 -20.84 25.29 6.10
C LYS A 434 -20.03 25.25 7.41
N GLN A 435 -18.70 25.31 7.31
CA GLN A 435 -17.81 25.35 8.46
C GLN A 435 -18.23 26.50 9.38
N ARG A 436 -18.79 26.15 10.55
CA ARG A 436 -19.00 27.09 11.64
C ARG A 436 -17.62 27.51 12.15
N ARG A 437 -17.35 28.81 12.08
CA ARG A 437 -16.16 29.51 12.60
C ARG A 437 -16.09 29.38 14.12
N THR A 438 -15.65 28.25 14.64
CA THR A 438 -15.17 28.10 16.03
C THR A 438 -14.32 26.84 16.07
N ASP A 439 -13.05 26.97 15.73
CA ASP A 439 -11.88 26.31 16.33
C ASP A 439 -10.71 26.37 15.34
N SER A 440 -9.51 26.81 15.72
CA SER A 440 -9.05 27.32 17.01
C SER A 440 -7.72 28.05 16.80
N LEU A 441 -7.32 28.82 17.81
CA LEU A 441 -6.18 29.73 17.98
C LEU A 441 -4.84 29.48 17.24
N VAL A 442 -4.61 28.32 16.62
CA VAL A 442 -3.42 28.00 15.80
C VAL A 442 -3.34 28.86 14.53
N GLU A 443 -4.47 29.24 13.92
CA GLU A 443 -4.47 30.14 12.74
C GLU A 443 -4.22 31.61 13.09
N ARG A 444 -4.40 32.04 14.35
CA ARG A 444 -4.20 33.44 14.77
C ARG A 444 -2.75 33.79 15.13
N VAL A 445 -1.90 32.79 15.30
CA VAL A 445 -0.46 32.97 15.48
C VAL A 445 0.23 32.28 14.31
N GLY A 446 0.46 33.04 13.23
CA GLY A 446 1.28 32.60 12.10
C GLY A 446 2.71 32.19 12.52
N PRO A 447 3.56 31.73 11.59
CA PRO A 447 4.75 30.90 11.87
C PRO A 447 5.92 31.59 12.57
N TRP A 448 5.71 32.77 13.16
CA TRP A 448 6.68 33.53 13.93
C TRP A 448 6.04 33.95 15.25
N GLY A 449 6.39 33.26 16.34
CA GLY A 449 5.94 33.62 17.68
C GLY A 449 6.33 35.06 18.01
N ALA A 450 5.37 35.84 18.51
CA ALA A 450 5.59 37.23 18.86
C ALA A 450 6.64 37.36 19.98
N VAL A 451 7.72 38.06 19.68
CA VAL A 451 8.59 38.68 20.68
C VAL A 451 7.80 39.82 21.31
N SER A 452 7.21 39.60 22.48
CA SER A 452 6.72 40.70 23.31
C SER A 452 7.89 41.31 24.07
N SER A 453 8.66 42.17 23.40
CA SER A 453 9.44 43.21 24.07
C SER A 453 8.52 44.37 24.43
N ARG A 454 8.40 44.72 25.71
CA ARG A 454 8.09 46.10 26.13
C ARG A 454 8.54 46.35 27.56
N SER A 455 9.77 46.83 27.68
CA SER A 455 10.13 47.88 28.62
C SER A 455 9.49 49.20 28.14
N GLY A 456 9.19 50.13 29.06
CA GLY A 456 9.05 51.55 28.71
C GLY A 456 7.78 52.25 29.17
N ASN A 457 7.86 52.74 30.41
CA ASN A 457 7.09 53.80 31.06
C ASN A 457 6.88 55.10 30.23
N ARG A 458 5.74 55.79 30.46
CA ARG A 458 5.41 57.26 30.42
C ARG A 458 4.09 57.51 29.67
N GLY A 459 3.02 57.97 30.35
CA GLY A 459 2.67 59.39 30.58
C GLY A 459 1.81 59.92 29.41
N ARG A 460 0.60 60.47 29.57
CA ARG A 460 0.10 61.52 30.47
C ARG A 460 -1.43 61.46 30.60
N ARG A 461 -1.93 62.24 31.57
CA ARG A 461 -3.25 62.87 31.56
C ARG A 461 -3.66 63.41 30.19
#